data_AF-A0A1N6E0T0-F1
#
_entry.id   AF-A0A1N6E0T0-F1
#
_cell.length_a   1.000
_cell.length_b   1.000
_cell.length_c   1.000
_cell.angle_alpha   90.00
_cell.angle_beta   90.00
_cell.angle_gamma   90.00
#
_symmetry.space_group_name_H-M   'P 1'
#
loop_
_entity.id
_entity.type
_entity.pdbx_description
1 polymer ?
#
loop_
_entity_poly.entity_id
_entity_poly.type
_entity_poly.pdbx_seq_one_letter_code
_entity_poly.pdbx_strand_id
1 'polypeptide(L)'
;MNDLLPILNIFSVSEMNPALMALALALPILPNLWSIWHSYKHEFTSPMEKYGWMLAGVMLPVIGGILYLLFGFRRTTGLAPWAKPPQQRG
;
A
#
# COMPACT_ATOMS: atom_id res chain seq x y z
N MET A 1 -7.67 0.36 33.52
CA MET A 1 -6.84 1.16 32.59
C MET A 1 -6.69 0.44 31.25
N ASN A 2 -7.78 -0.12 30.67
CA ASN A 2 -7.71 -0.94 29.44
C ASN A 2 -8.51 -0.36 28.26
N ASP A 3 -9.13 0.81 28.40
CA ASP A 3 -10.07 1.35 27.40
C ASP A 3 -9.45 2.40 26.45
N LEU A 4 -8.13 2.64 26.53
CA LEU A 4 -7.44 3.68 25.74
C LEU A 4 -6.73 3.15 24.48
N LEU A 5 -6.87 1.86 24.16
CA LEU A 5 -6.24 1.23 22.99
C LEU A 5 -7.16 0.85 21.81
N PRO A 6 -8.36 1.43 21.59
CA PRO A 6 -9.18 1.03 20.44
C PRO A 6 -8.52 1.40 19.10
N ILE A 7 -7.72 2.47 19.06
CA ILE A 7 -7.06 2.97 17.85
C ILE A 7 -5.99 1.99 17.36
N LEU A 8 -5.31 1.27 18.26
CA LEU A 8 -4.30 0.27 17.88
C LEU A 8 -4.94 -1.06 17.43
N ASN A 9 -6.18 -1.33 17.85
CA ASN A 9 -6.90 -2.56 17.49
C ASN A 9 -7.50 -2.52 16.07
N ILE A 10 -7.72 -1.32 15.50
CA ILE A 10 -8.28 -1.13 14.15
C ILE A 10 -7.32 -1.66 13.06
N PHE A 11 -6.02 -1.79 13.36
CA PHE A 11 -5.00 -2.25 12.40
C PHE A 11 -4.61 -3.72 12.55
N SER A 12 -5.31 -4.52 13.38
CA SER A 12 -5.06 -5.96 13.45
C SER A 12 -5.56 -6.65 12.18
N VAL A 13 -4.66 -6.81 11.21
CA VAL A 13 -4.95 -7.34 9.86
C VAL A 13 -5.50 -8.77 9.90
N SER A 14 -5.26 -9.54 10.97
CA SER A 14 -5.67 -10.95 11.07
C SER A 14 -7.18 -11.17 11.13
N GLU A 15 -7.97 -10.15 11.52
CA GLU A 15 -9.43 -10.22 11.67
C GLU A 15 -10.16 -9.25 10.72
N MET A 16 -9.44 -8.65 9.76
CA MET A 16 -9.96 -7.53 8.98
C MET A 16 -11.08 -7.99 8.04
N ASN A 17 -12.31 -7.52 8.30
CA ASN A 17 -13.46 -7.73 7.43
C ASN A 17 -13.09 -7.34 5.97
N PRO A 18 -13.33 -8.20 4.97
CA PRO A 18 -12.95 -7.93 3.58
C PRO A 18 -13.55 -6.61 3.05
N ALA A 19 -14.70 -6.18 3.54
CA ALA A 19 -15.29 -4.89 3.20
C ALA A 19 -14.48 -3.70 3.76
N LEU A 20 -13.98 -3.80 4.99
CA LEU A 20 -13.10 -2.78 5.58
C LEU A 20 -11.74 -2.75 4.88
N MET A 21 -11.20 -3.92 4.50
CA MET A 21 -9.98 -4.00 3.70
C MET A 21 -10.17 -3.36 2.33
N ALA A 22 -11.27 -3.67 1.64
CA ALA A 22 -11.61 -3.07 0.36
C ALA A 22 -11.76 -1.54 0.48
N LEU A 23 -12.42 -1.06 1.54
CA LEU A 23 -12.56 0.37 1.81
C LEU A 23 -11.19 1.04 2.05
N ALA A 24 -10.34 0.42 2.88
CA ALA A 24 -9.00 0.93 3.18
C ALA A 24 -8.10 1.00 1.92
N LEU A 25 -8.23 0.05 1.00
CA LEU A 25 -7.54 0.07 -0.29
C LEU A 25 -8.17 1.06 -1.28
N ALA A 26 -9.49 1.19 -1.29
CA ALA A 26 -10.20 2.11 -2.17
C ALA A 26 -9.85 3.57 -1.86
N LEU A 27 -9.66 3.92 -0.59
CA LEU A 27 -9.33 5.28 -0.13
C LEU A 27 -8.12 5.90 -0.87
N PRO A 28 -6.97 5.23 -1.02
CA PRO A 28 -5.87 5.73 -1.84
C PRO A 28 -5.99 5.42 -3.34
N ILE A 29 -6.65 4.32 -3.73
CA ILE A 29 -6.75 3.92 -5.15
C ILE A 29 -7.65 4.88 -5.94
N LEU A 30 -8.81 5.22 -5.41
CA LEU A 30 -9.79 6.08 -6.10
C LEU A 30 -9.25 7.47 -6.44
N PRO A 31 -8.64 8.25 -5.51
CA PRO A 31 -8.07 9.55 -5.86
C PRO A 31 -6.87 9.43 -6.80
N ASN A 32 -6.10 8.34 -6.75
CA ASN A 32 -5.01 8.10 -7.72
C ASN A 32 -5.56 7.89 -9.14
N LEU A 33 -6.52 6.98 -9.32
CA LEU A 33 -7.16 6.74 -10.61
C LEU A 33 -7.89 7.99 -11.13
N TRP A 34 -8.57 8.71 -10.24
CA TRP A 34 -9.21 9.98 -10.57
C TRP A 34 -8.20 11.02 -11.02
N SER A 35 -7.03 11.12 -10.38
CA SER A 35 -5.97 12.05 -10.79
C SER A 35 -5.49 11.75 -12.22
N ILE A 36 -5.25 10.48 -12.57
CA ILE A 36 -4.84 10.09 -13.93
C ILE A 36 -5.94 10.44 -14.94
N TRP A 37 -7.19 10.09 -14.64
CA TRP A 37 -8.34 10.39 -15.51
C TRP A 37 -8.53 11.90 -15.70
N HIS A 38 -8.44 12.67 -14.62
CA HIS A 38 -8.58 14.12 -14.64
C HIS A 38 -7.46 14.74 -15.48
N SER A 39 -6.21 14.35 -15.24
CA SER A 39 -5.06 14.82 -16.04
C SER A 39 -5.20 14.46 -17.51
N TYR A 40 -5.74 13.28 -17.83
CA TYR A 40 -5.97 12.89 -19.21
C TYR A 40 -7.06 13.76 -19.89
N LYS A 41 -8.17 14.05 -19.18
CA LYS A 41 -9.35 14.73 -19.73
C LYS A 41 -9.28 16.25 -19.75
N HIS A 42 -8.37 16.86 -18.98
CA HIS A 42 -8.27 18.31 -18.88
C HIS A 42 -7.04 18.83 -19.62
N GLU A 43 -7.14 20.10 -20.02
CA GLU A 43 -6.03 20.86 -20.58
C GLU A 43 -5.19 21.46 -19.44
N PHE A 44 -3.89 21.51 -19.67
CA PHE A 44 -2.93 22.13 -18.76
C PHE A 44 -2.23 23.25 -19.51
N THR A 45 -1.65 24.20 -18.76
CA THR A 45 -0.91 25.32 -19.34
C THR A 45 0.23 24.86 -20.24
N SER A 46 0.85 23.72 -19.92
CA SER A 46 1.85 23.09 -20.78
C SER A 46 1.62 21.59 -20.94
N PRO A 47 1.99 21.00 -22.11
CA PRO A 47 1.94 19.55 -22.29
C PRO A 47 2.82 18.78 -21.29
N MET A 48 3.98 19.35 -20.91
CA MET A 48 4.89 18.73 -19.96
C MET A 48 4.29 18.62 -18.55
N GLU A 49 3.51 19.63 -18.14
CA GLU A 49 2.78 19.59 -16.88
C GLU A 49 1.76 18.44 -16.86
N LYS A 50 0.97 18.29 -17.94
CA LYS A 50 0.03 17.17 -18.10
C LYS A 50 0.72 15.81 -17.98
N TYR A 51 1.83 15.62 -18.71
CA TYR A 51 2.60 14.37 -18.64
C TYR A 51 3.20 14.14 -17.26
N GLY A 52 3.68 15.19 -16.59
CA GLY A 52 4.20 15.12 -15.23
C GLY A 52 3.18 14.59 -14.24
N TRP A 53 1.95 15.12 -14.26
CA TRP A 53 0.88 14.65 -13.38
C TRP A 53 0.41 13.23 -13.70
N MET A 54 0.30 12.88 -14.98
CA MET A 54 -0.04 11.50 -15.39
C MET A 54 1.03 10.51 -14.93
N LEU A 55 2.31 10.83 -15.13
CA LEU A 55 3.43 10.00 -14.70
C LEU A 55 3.46 9.86 -13.18
N ALA A 56 3.23 10.95 -12.45
CA ALA A 56 3.16 10.93 -10.99
C ALA A 56 2.05 9.99 -10.49
N GLY A 57 0.84 10.05 -11.05
CA GLY A 57 -0.26 9.15 -10.70
C GLY A 57 0.08 7.68 -10.94
N VAL A 58 0.65 7.35 -12.11
CA VAL A 58 1.04 5.97 -12.47
C VAL A 58 2.21 5.44 -11.63
N MET A 59 3.21 6.28 -11.33
CA MET A 59 4.44 5.84 -10.66
C MET A 59 4.33 5.77 -9.14
N LEU A 60 3.41 6.53 -8.52
CA LEU A 60 3.20 6.51 -7.07
C LEU A 60 3.05 5.07 -6.48
N PRO A 61 2.19 4.18 -7.01
CA PRO A 61 2.08 2.81 -6.51
C PRO A 61 3.34 1.97 -6.76
N VAL A 62 4.05 2.20 -7.87
CA VAL A 62 5.29 1.49 -8.20
C VAL A 62 6.39 1.85 -7.19
N ILE A 63 6.55 3.13 -6.89
CA ILE A 63 7.49 3.61 -5.88
C ILE A 63 7.16 3.00 -4.52
N GLY A 64 5.87 2.98 -4.13
CA GLY A 64 5.42 2.32 -2.91
C GLY A 64 5.79 0.83 -2.85
N GLY A 65 5.60 0.10 -3.95
CA GLY A 65 5.98 -1.31 -4.05
C GLY A 65 7.49 -1.54 -3.94
N ILE A 66 8.30 -0.70 -4.60
CA ILE A 66 9.77 -0.76 -4.51
C ILE A 66 10.22 -0.51 -3.07
N LEU A 67 9.69 0.52 -2.41
CA LEU A 67 10.00 0.80 -1.00
C LEU A 67 9.65 -0.38 -0.10
N TYR A 68 8.51 -1.04 -0.33
CA TYR A 68 8.15 -2.26 0.39
C TYR A 68 9.16 -3.39 0.15
N LEU A 69 9.56 -3.64 -1.10
CA LEU A 69 10.53 -4.70 -1.42
C LEU A 69 11.90 -4.45 -0.78
N LEU A 70 12.36 -3.20 -0.74
CA LEU A 70 13.65 -2.85 -0.16
C LEU A 70 13.67 -2.90 1.36
N PHE A 71 12.62 -2.40 2.02
CA PHE A 71 12.63 -2.18 3.48
C PHE A 71 11.71 -3.11 4.27
N GLY A 72 10.56 -3.48 3.70
CA GLY A 72 9.50 -4.24 4.37
C GLY A 72 9.60 -5.74 4.16
N PHE A 73 9.86 -6.18 2.92
CA PHE A 73 9.91 -7.60 2.56
C PHE A 73 10.94 -8.38 3.39
N ARG A 74 12.09 -7.79 3.70
CA ARG A 74 13.13 -8.44 4.52
C ARG A 74 12.74 -8.63 5.99
N ARG A 75 11.64 -8.02 6.43
CA ARG A 75 11.11 -8.08 7.80
C ARG A 75 9.94 -9.04 7.94
N THR A 76 9.51 -9.71 6.87
CA THR A 76 8.41 -10.68 6.93
C THR A 76 8.86 -11.91 7.72
N THR A 77 8.32 -12.07 8.92
CA THR A 77 8.47 -13.27 9.74
C THR A 77 7.37 -14.27 9.38
N GLY A 78 7.68 -15.21 8.50
CA GLY A 78 6.76 -16.26 8.08
C GLY A 78 6.83 -16.50 6.57
N LEU A 79 6.99 -17.76 6.18
CA LEU A 79 6.97 -18.28 4.80
C LEU A 79 8.26 -18.08 3.98
N ALA A 80 9.33 -18.74 4.41
CA ALA A 80 10.04 -19.58 3.47
C ALA A 80 9.61 -21.04 3.75
N PRO A 81 8.83 -21.69 2.87
CA PRO A 81 8.53 -23.13 2.97
C PRO A 81 9.79 -24.02 3.07
N TRP A 82 10.92 -23.48 2.63
CA TRP A 82 12.23 -24.10 2.64
C TRP A 82 13.13 -23.63 3.79
N ALA A 83 12.65 -22.74 4.68
CA ALA A 83 13.39 -22.43 5.89
C ALA A 83 13.38 -23.68 6.77
N LYS A 84 14.57 -24.24 7.02
CA LYS A 84 14.71 -25.38 7.92
C LYS A 84 14.15 -24.98 9.29
N PRO A 85 13.28 -25.80 9.90
CA PRO A 85 12.79 -25.53 11.25
C PRO A 85 13.99 -25.34 12.18
N PRO A 86 13.91 -24.41 13.16
CA PRO A 86 15.00 -24.21 14.10
C PRO A 86 15.38 -25.56 14.72
N GLN A 87 16.63 -25.97 14.47
CA GLN A 87 17.14 -27.24 14.93
C GLN A 87 17.07 -27.25 16.45
N GLN A 88 16.17 -28.05 17.00
CA GLN A 88 16.04 -28.19 18.45
C GLN A 88 17.37 -28.77 18.97
N ARG A 89 18.20 -27.92 19.57
CA ARG A 89 19.34 -28.37 20.36
C ARG A 89 18.75 -29.05 21.59
N GLY A 90 18.88 -30.38 21.63
CA GLY A 90 18.60 -31.19 22.81
C GLY A 90 19.56 -30.88 23.95
#